data_AF-A0A0L7L7T3-F1
#
_entry.id   AF-A0A0L7L7T3-F1
#
_cell.length_a   1.000
_cell.length_b   1.000
_cell.length_c   1.000
_cell.angle_alpha   90.00
_cell.angle_beta   90.00
_cell.angle_gamma   90.00
#
_symmetry.space_group_name_H-M   'P 1'
#
loop_
_entity.id
_entity.type
_entity.pdbx_description
1 polymer ?
#
loop_
_entity_poly.entity_id
_entity_poly.type
_entity_poly.pdbx_seq_one_letter_code
_entity_poly.pdbx_strand_id
1 'polypeptide(L)'
;MTSFVDDTQSFHFSSRLIVYPLLLLTSGLWALHRWQQKSKLYKMGEKIPGPSTVPFFGNALLVFQKKPHEIVNLALGYAEKFGSVVRVWLGTKLVIFLTEPDDVEVILNSNVHIDKSTEYKFFKPRNVVQKMKPEIGKTFDCHDYMSGVTVDILL
;
A
#
# COMPACT_ATOMS: atom_id res chain seq x y z
N MET A 1 -28.62 -38.19 41.58
CA MET A 1 -27.16 -38.38 41.55
C MET A 1 -26.63 -38.25 40.12
N THR A 2 -27.05 -37.20 39.37
CA THR A 2 -26.80 -37.09 37.91
C THR A 2 -26.38 -35.69 37.44
N SER A 3 -26.17 -34.71 38.32
CA SER A 3 -25.87 -33.33 37.91
C SER A 3 -24.39 -33.01 37.68
N PHE A 4 -23.45 -33.86 38.12
CA PHE A 4 -22.01 -33.55 37.99
C PHE A 4 -21.39 -33.95 36.64
N VAL A 5 -22.05 -34.81 35.87
CA VAL A 5 -21.52 -35.34 34.59
C VAL A 5 -21.91 -34.43 33.40
N ASP A 6 -22.96 -33.63 33.53
CA ASP A 6 -23.50 -32.79 32.45
C ASP A 6 -22.69 -31.48 32.27
N ASP A 7 -22.21 -30.90 33.37
CA ASP A 7 -21.40 -29.67 33.35
C ASP A 7 -20.02 -29.86 32.71
N THR A 8 -19.42 -31.05 32.85
CA THR A 8 -18.12 -31.33 32.23
C THR A 8 -18.24 -31.54 30.72
N GLN A 9 -19.31 -32.19 30.23
CA GLN A 9 -19.53 -32.36 28.78
C GLN A 9 -19.84 -31.04 28.07
N SER A 10 -20.66 -30.16 28.66
CA SER A 10 -21.00 -28.86 28.09
C SER A 10 -19.79 -27.91 27.99
N PHE A 11 -18.88 -27.96 28.97
CA PHE A 11 -17.62 -27.20 28.97
C PHE A 11 -16.64 -27.68 27.89
N HIS A 12 -16.53 -29.00 27.68
CA HIS A 12 -15.72 -29.57 26.61
C HIS A 12 -16.26 -29.26 25.21
N PHE A 13 -17.59 -29.19 25.03
CA PHE A 13 -18.19 -28.79 23.76
C PHE A 13 -17.93 -27.31 23.46
N SER A 14 -18.13 -26.44 24.44
CA SER A 14 -17.91 -24.99 24.31
C SER A 14 -16.46 -24.63 24.02
N SER A 15 -15.50 -25.29 24.70
CA SER A 15 -14.07 -25.09 24.44
C SER A 15 -13.66 -25.56 23.03
N ARG A 16 -14.18 -26.69 22.55
CA ARG A 16 -13.93 -27.17 21.19
C ARG A 16 -14.43 -26.20 20.12
N LEU A 17 -15.60 -25.59 20.34
CA LEU A 17 -16.17 -24.60 19.42
C LEU A 17 -15.33 -23.32 19.29
N ILE A 18 -14.50 -23.00 20.29
CA ILE A 18 -13.60 -21.83 20.25
C ILE A 18 -12.22 -22.23 19.72
N VAL A 19 -11.71 -23.40 20.14
CA VAL A 19 -10.37 -23.86 19.78
C VAL A 19 -10.25 -24.21 18.30
N TYR A 20 -11.23 -24.89 17.70
CA TYR A 20 -11.17 -25.25 16.28
C TYR A 20 -11.14 -24.06 15.31
N PRO A 21 -11.99 -23.02 15.42
CA PRO A 21 -11.88 -21.86 14.54
C PRO A 21 -10.59 -21.07 14.79
N LEU A 22 -10.07 -21.03 16.03
CA LEU A 22 -8.78 -20.40 16.32
C LEU A 22 -7.61 -21.13 15.64
N LEU A 23 -7.61 -22.46 15.67
CA LEU A 23 -6.63 -23.29 14.96
C LEU A 23 -6.77 -23.17 13.44
N LEU A 24 -8.00 -23.08 12.92
CA LEU A 24 -8.26 -22.86 11.51
C LEU A 24 -7.76 -21.48 11.06
N LEU A 25 -8.03 -20.43 11.84
CA LEU A 25 -7.53 -19.08 11.56
C LEU A 25 -6.00 -19.04 11.57
N THR A 26 -5.35 -19.60 12.59
CA THR A 26 -3.88 -19.59 12.71
C THR A 26 -3.21 -20.41 11.62
N SER A 27 -3.74 -21.59 11.29
CA SER A 27 -3.22 -22.40 10.17
C SER A 27 -3.46 -21.74 8.81
N GLY A 28 -4.61 -21.10 8.60
CA GLY A 28 -4.92 -20.33 7.40
C GLY A 28 -3.99 -19.14 7.22
N LEU A 29 -3.77 -18.36 8.29
CA LEU A 29 -2.79 -17.27 8.29
C LEU A 29 -1.38 -17.80 7.99
N TRP A 30 -0.94 -18.86 8.67
CA TRP A 30 0.37 -19.45 8.41
C TRP A 30 0.54 -19.95 6.97
N ALA A 31 -0.48 -20.60 6.41
CA ALA A 31 -0.48 -21.06 5.02
C ALA A 31 -0.42 -19.90 4.02
N LEU A 32 -1.21 -18.84 4.23
CA LEU A 32 -1.18 -17.62 3.42
C LEU A 32 0.20 -16.94 3.50
N HIS A 33 0.77 -16.82 4.69
CA HIS A 33 2.12 -16.28 4.88
C HIS A 33 3.16 -17.12 4.12
N ARG A 34 3.10 -18.45 4.24
CA ARG A 34 4.02 -19.35 3.56
C ARG A 34 3.87 -19.26 2.03
N TRP A 35 2.66 -19.09 1.53
CA TRP A 35 2.39 -18.92 0.10
C TRP A 35 2.92 -17.58 -0.42
N GLN A 36 2.69 -16.49 0.31
CA GLN A 36 3.24 -15.17 0.00
C GLN A 36 4.77 -15.21 -0.11
N GLN A 37 5.43 -15.83 0.88
CA GLN A 37 6.89 -16.00 0.93
C GLN A 37 7.45 -16.86 -0.23
N LYS A 38 6.65 -17.78 -0.79
CA LYS A 38 7.06 -18.61 -1.94
C LYS A 38 6.93 -17.90 -3.28
N SER A 39 6.16 -16.81 -3.34
CA SER A 39 5.93 -16.09 -4.60
C SER A 39 7.24 -15.61 -5.22
N LYS A 40 7.35 -15.78 -6.55
CA LYS A 40 8.50 -15.28 -7.32
C LYS A 40 8.68 -13.77 -7.12
N LEU A 41 7.58 -13.03 -7.07
CA LEU A 41 7.56 -11.58 -6.81
C LEU A 41 8.22 -11.24 -5.47
N TYR A 42 7.89 -12.00 -4.41
CA TYR A 42 8.45 -11.78 -3.09
C TYR A 42 9.97 -12.01 -3.09
N LYS A 43 10.42 -13.11 -3.68
CA LYS A 43 11.86 -13.42 -3.82
C LYS A 43 12.63 -12.40 -4.65
N MET A 44 12.03 -11.86 -5.71
CA MET A 44 12.64 -10.81 -6.52
C MET A 44 12.68 -9.48 -5.78
N GLY A 45 11.59 -9.14 -5.09
CA GLY A 45 11.51 -7.98 -4.22
C GLY A 45 12.59 -8.04 -3.14
N GLU A 46 12.78 -9.17 -2.46
CA GLU A 46 13.80 -9.33 -1.39
C GLU A 46 15.24 -9.02 -1.81
N LYS A 47 15.54 -9.00 -3.10
CA LYS A 47 16.86 -8.58 -3.60
C LYS A 47 17.08 -7.06 -3.59
N ILE A 48 16.01 -6.29 -3.48
CA ILE A 48 16.02 -4.83 -3.51
C ILE A 48 16.05 -4.31 -2.06
N PRO A 49 16.94 -3.36 -1.73
CA PRO A 49 17.01 -2.79 -0.38
C PRO A 49 15.71 -2.06 -0.02
N GLY A 50 15.32 -2.14 1.26
CA GLY A 50 14.09 -1.52 1.75
C GLY A 50 13.83 -1.80 3.22
N PRO A 51 12.86 -1.11 3.83
CA PRO A 51 12.50 -1.30 5.22
C PRO A 51 11.89 -2.68 5.49
N SER A 52 12.16 -3.20 6.69
CA SER A 52 11.70 -4.51 7.16
C SER A 52 10.19 -4.61 7.13
N THR A 53 9.68 -5.67 6.52
CA THR A 53 8.26 -5.90 6.34
C THR A 53 7.65 -6.67 7.50
N VAL A 54 6.45 -6.28 7.94
CA VAL A 54 5.64 -7.14 8.82
C VAL A 54 4.86 -8.18 8.00
N PRO A 55 4.60 -9.38 8.55
CA PRO A 55 3.74 -10.38 7.91
C PRO A 55 2.37 -9.80 7.53
N PHE A 56 1.86 -10.18 6.35
CA PHE A 56 0.57 -9.77 5.74
C PHE A 56 0.42 -8.30 5.37
N PHE A 57 0.85 -7.36 6.21
CA PHE A 57 0.68 -5.92 5.99
C PHE A 57 1.90 -5.27 5.32
N GLY A 58 3.07 -5.92 5.33
CA GLY A 58 4.29 -5.36 4.75
C GLY A 58 4.73 -4.10 5.49
N ASN A 59 4.90 -3.01 4.74
CA ASN A 59 5.16 -1.66 5.24
C ASN A 59 3.88 -0.81 5.30
N ALA A 60 2.69 -1.38 5.05
CA ALA A 60 1.43 -0.64 5.07
C ALA A 60 1.18 0.01 6.43
N LEU A 61 1.58 -0.63 7.55
CA LEU A 61 1.46 -0.06 8.89
C LEU A 61 2.27 1.24 9.07
N LEU A 62 3.39 1.40 8.36
CA LEU A 62 4.18 2.64 8.40
C LEU A 62 3.47 3.81 7.70
N VAL A 63 2.64 3.49 6.71
CA VAL A 63 1.92 4.45 5.87
C VAL A 63 0.48 4.66 6.36
N PHE A 64 -0.04 3.75 7.19
CA PHE A 64 -1.40 3.78 7.70
C PHE A 64 -1.64 5.04 8.55
N GLN A 65 -2.71 5.78 8.21
CA GLN A 65 -3.10 7.06 8.82
C GLN A 65 -2.16 8.26 8.62
N LYS A 66 -1.13 8.18 7.78
CA LYS A 66 -0.29 9.35 7.45
C LYS A 66 -0.93 10.26 6.41
N LYS A 67 -0.72 11.57 6.55
CA LYS A 67 -1.12 12.54 5.52
C LYS A 67 -0.18 12.44 4.31
N PRO A 68 -0.62 12.81 3.09
CA PRO A 68 0.20 12.69 1.88
C PRO A 68 1.60 13.32 1.99
N HIS A 69 1.72 14.50 2.63
CA HIS A 69 3.02 15.16 2.82
C HIS A 69 3.96 14.36 3.73
N GLU A 70 3.43 13.71 4.77
CA GLU A 70 4.23 12.88 5.67
C GLU A 70 4.71 11.61 4.97
N ILE A 71 3.92 11.07 4.05
CA ILE A 71 4.30 9.92 3.22
C ILE A 71 5.44 10.30 2.28
N VAL A 72 5.39 11.50 1.68
CA VAL A 72 6.48 12.01 0.83
C VAL A 72 7.76 12.23 1.65
N ASN A 73 7.67 12.88 2.82
CA ASN A 73 8.83 13.08 3.69
C ASN A 73 9.45 11.76 4.15
N LEU A 74 8.61 10.76 4.45
CA LEU A 74 9.05 9.41 4.78
C LEU A 74 9.73 8.73 3.59
N ALA A 75 9.19 8.88 2.38
CA ALA A 75 9.81 8.37 1.17
C ALA A 75 11.18 9.02 0.90
N LEU A 76 11.30 10.34 1.07
CA LEU A 76 12.57 11.06 0.94
C LEU A 76 13.61 10.57 1.96
N GLY A 77 13.24 10.46 3.24
CA GLY A 77 14.15 9.93 4.27
C GLY A 77 14.57 8.48 4.01
N TYR A 78 13.70 7.66 3.41
CA TYR A 78 14.08 6.30 3.00
C TYR A 78 14.92 6.27 1.72
N ALA A 79 14.71 7.18 0.78
CA ALA A 79 15.55 7.34 -0.41
C ALA A 79 16.98 7.74 -0.02
N GLU A 80 17.14 8.69 0.92
CA GLU A 80 18.46 9.05 1.46
C GLU A 80 19.15 7.86 2.16
N LYS A 81 18.37 7.04 2.89
CA LYS A 81 18.89 5.91 3.65
C LYS A 81 19.30 4.70 2.80
N PHE A 82 18.51 4.38 1.76
CA PHE A 82 18.66 3.16 0.98
C PHE A 82 19.19 3.40 -0.44
N GLY A 83 19.25 4.65 -0.90
CA GLY A 83 19.83 5.05 -2.18
C GLY A 83 18.83 5.10 -3.34
N SER A 84 19.32 4.83 -4.55
CA SER A 84 18.58 5.05 -5.80
C SER A 84 17.29 4.22 -5.91
N VAL A 85 17.32 2.96 -5.47
CA VAL A 85 16.20 2.01 -5.65
C VAL A 85 15.73 1.50 -4.28
N VAL A 86 14.51 1.84 -3.89
CA VAL A 86 13.95 1.46 -2.59
C VAL A 86 12.67 0.65 -2.76
N ARG A 87 12.61 -0.49 -2.09
CA ARG A 87 11.44 -1.35 -2.07
C ARG A 87 10.51 -1.05 -0.91
N VAL A 88 9.20 -1.02 -1.15
CA VAL A 88 8.16 -0.91 -0.14
C VAL A 88 7.05 -1.93 -0.43
N TRP A 89 6.66 -2.72 0.57
CA TRP A 89 5.51 -3.61 0.47
C TRP A 89 4.24 -2.95 1.00
N LEU A 90 3.18 -2.88 0.21
CA LEU A 90 1.86 -2.47 0.67
C LEU A 90 0.95 -3.71 0.69
N GLY A 91 0.87 -4.37 1.84
CA GLY A 91 0.22 -5.66 1.97
C GLY A 91 0.89 -6.73 1.10
N THR A 92 0.20 -7.18 0.06
CA THR A 92 0.71 -8.15 -0.93
C THR A 92 1.30 -7.50 -2.18
N LYS A 93 1.17 -6.17 -2.34
CA LYS A 93 1.70 -5.44 -3.49
C LYS A 93 3.12 -4.94 -3.23
N LEU A 94 3.97 -5.08 -4.24
CA LEU A 94 5.33 -4.54 -4.26
C LEU A 94 5.32 -3.17 -4.93
N VAL A 95 5.80 -2.15 -4.23
CA VAL A 95 6.05 -0.80 -4.74
C VAL A 95 7.54 -0.56 -4.73
N ILE A 96 8.09 -0.08 -5.85
CA ILE A 96 9.51 0.24 -5.98
C ILE A 96 9.60 1.73 -6.28
N PHE A 97 10.37 2.44 -5.46
CA PHE A 97 10.71 3.84 -5.65
C PHE A 97 12.05 3.92 -6.36
N LEU A 98 12.08 4.72 -7.42
CA LEU A 98 13.26 5.01 -8.22
C LEU A 98 13.57 6.49 -8.07
N THR A 99 14.81 6.79 -7.73
CA THR A 99 15.27 8.17 -7.51
C THR A 99 16.13 8.65 -8.66
N GLU A 100 16.82 7.76 -9.36
CA GLU A 100 17.66 8.11 -10.51
C GLU A 100 16.81 8.34 -11.79
N PRO A 101 16.97 9.47 -12.50
CA PRO A 101 16.25 9.75 -13.73
C PRO A 101 16.52 8.74 -14.85
N ASP A 102 17.75 8.25 -14.98
CA ASP A 102 18.12 7.29 -16.03
C ASP A 102 17.32 5.97 -15.90
N ASP A 103 17.15 5.48 -14.67
CA ASP A 103 16.36 4.28 -14.38
C ASP A 103 14.87 4.50 -14.64
N VAL A 104 14.36 5.69 -14.30
CA VAL A 104 12.97 6.08 -14.54
C VAL A 104 12.69 6.18 -16.03
N GLU A 105 13.58 6.78 -16.82
CA GLU A 105 13.45 6.91 -18.26
C GLU A 105 13.35 5.55 -18.94
N VAL A 106 14.19 4.59 -18.58
CA VAL A 106 14.16 3.23 -19.15
C VAL A 106 12.82 2.54 -18.91
N ILE A 107 12.25 2.66 -17.70
CA ILE A 107 10.97 2.03 -17.37
C ILE A 107 9.81 2.76 -18.04
N LEU A 108 9.82 4.10 -18.04
CA LEU A 108 8.77 4.91 -18.68
C LEU A 108 8.79 4.83 -20.20
N ASN A 109 9.94 4.52 -20.82
CA ASN A 109 10.01 4.26 -22.25
C ASN A 109 9.48 2.87 -22.63
N SER A 110 9.32 1.95 -21.66
CA SER A 110 8.82 0.60 -21.95
C SER A 110 7.29 0.57 -22.05
N ASN A 111 6.73 0.26 -23.23
CA ASN A 111 5.27 0.25 -23.42
C ASN A 111 4.53 -0.91 -22.71
N VAL A 112 5.27 -1.86 -22.10
CA VAL A 112 4.74 -3.10 -21.51
C VAL A 112 4.39 -2.95 -20.02
N HIS A 113 4.88 -1.91 -19.33
CA HIS A 113 4.72 -1.76 -17.88
C HIS A 113 4.13 -0.40 -17.43
N ILE A 114 3.54 0.40 -18.33
CA ILE A 114 2.91 1.71 -18.03
C ILE A 114 1.40 1.57 -17.77
N ASP A 115 0.98 0.46 -17.16
CA ASP A 115 -0.40 0.38 -16.70
C ASP A 115 -0.59 1.28 -15.49
N LYS A 116 -1.52 2.24 -15.61
CA LYS A 116 -1.82 3.19 -14.53
C LYS A 116 -2.14 2.40 -13.26
N SER A 117 -1.28 2.61 -12.25
CA SER A 117 -1.41 1.95 -10.97
C SER A 117 -2.75 2.31 -10.31
N THR A 118 -3.36 1.37 -9.57
CA THR A 118 -4.65 1.60 -8.91
C THR A 118 -4.57 2.76 -7.93
N GLU A 119 -3.37 3.02 -7.44
CA GLU A 119 -2.99 4.06 -6.52
C GLU A 119 -3.26 5.46 -7.09
N TYR A 120 -3.28 5.63 -8.43
CA TYR A 120 -3.66 6.89 -9.09
C TYR A 120 -5.10 7.34 -8.75
N LYS A 121 -5.98 6.39 -8.37
CA LYS A 121 -7.36 6.71 -7.94
C LYS A 121 -7.40 7.48 -6.61
N PHE A 122 -6.39 7.34 -5.75
CA PHE A 122 -6.32 8.07 -4.47
C PHE A 122 -6.16 9.57 -4.67
N PHE A 123 -5.54 10.00 -5.77
CA PHE A 123 -5.38 11.42 -6.10
C PHE A 123 -6.67 12.10 -6.60
N LYS A 124 -7.81 11.39 -6.63
CA LYS A 124 -9.13 11.90 -7.05
C LYS A 124 -9.05 12.79 -8.31
N PRO A 125 -8.51 12.31 -9.44
CA PRO A 125 -8.36 13.13 -10.65
C PRO A 125 -9.69 13.70 -11.16
N ARG A 126 -10.83 13.08 -10.80
CA ARG A 126 -12.17 13.59 -11.10
C ARG A 126 -12.43 14.98 -10.55
N ASN A 127 -11.89 15.34 -9.39
CA ASN A 127 -12.10 16.67 -8.81
C ASN A 127 -11.42 17.75 -9.65
N VAL A 128 -10.22 17.47 -10.16
CA VAL A 128 -9.49 18.36 -11.07
C VAL A 128 -10.23 18.46 -12.41
N VAL A 129 -10.65 17.33 -12.98
CA VAL A 129 -11.45 17.30 -14.22
C VAL A 129 -12.75 18.09 -14.06
N GLN A 130 -13.39 18.03 -12.89
CA GLN A 130 -14.62 18.76 -12.61
C GLN A 130 -14.39 20.26 -12.39
N LYS A 131 -13.25 20.65 -11.80
CA LYS A 131 -12.81 22.05 -11.71
C LYS A 131 -12.48 22.64 -13.09
N MET A 132 -11.95 21.82 -14.00
CA MET A 132 -11.61 22.24 -15.37
C MET A 132 -12.76 22.11 -16.37
N LYS A 133 -13.84 21.40 -16.03
CA LYS A 133 -15.01 21.21 -16.91
C LYS A 133 -15.66 22.52 -17.38
N PRO A 134 -15.75 23.58 -16.56
CA PRO A 134 -16.26 24.89 -17.00
C PRO A 134 -15.33 25.66 -17.95
N GLU A 135 -14.07 25.24 -18.07
CA GLU A 135 -13.04 25.88 -18.91
C GLU A 135 -12.92 25.23 -20.29
N ILE A 136 -13.68 24.15 -20.56
CA ILE A 136 -13.76 23.52 -21.87
C ILE A 136 -14.37 24.50 -22.88
N GLY A 137 -13.58 24.87 -23.89
CA GLY A 137 -13.99 25.78 -24.98
C GLY A 137 -13.69 27.27 -24.73
N LYS A 138 -13.11 27.63 -23.58
CA LYS A 138 -12.61 28.99 -23.32
C LYS A 138 -11.13 29.10 -23.65
N THR A 139 -10.65 30.33 -23.86
CA THR A 139 -9.22 30.60 -23.98
C THR A 139 -8.55 30.34 -22.62
N PHE A 140 -7.73 29.30 -22.54
CA PHE A 140 -6.99 28.94 -21.34
C PHE A 140 -5.71 29.78 -21.26
N ASP A 141 -5.68 30.76 -20.35
CA ASP A 141 -4.46 31.49 -20.03
C ASP A 141 -3.73 30.79 -18.87
N CYS A 142 -2.53 30.27 -19.14
CA CYS A 142 -1.73 29.58 -18.15
C CYS A 142 -1.17 30.51 -17.07
N HIS A 143 -1.02 31.82 -17.36
CA HIS A 143 -0.46 32.79 -16.42
C HIS A 143 -1.45 33.16 -15.30
N ASP A 144 -2.73 33.33 -15.64
CA ASP A 144 -3.79 33.60 -14.66
C ASP A 144 -4.06 32.39 -13.75
N TYR A 145 -3.95 31.18 -14.28
CA TYR A 145 -4.21 29.97 -13.50
C TYR A 145 -3.07 29.62 -12.52
N MET A 146 -1.81 29.83 -12.93
CA MET A 146 -0.64 29.58 -12.08
C MET A 146 -0.52 30.62 -10.94
N SER A 147 -0.94 31.87 -11.18
CA SER A 147 -0.97 32.90 -10.13
C SER A 147 -2.04 32.60 -9.08
N GLY A 148 -3.24 32.16 -9.49
CA GLY A 148 -4.32 31.77 -8.56
C GLY A 148 -3.98 30.57 -7.67
N VAL A 149 -3.36 29.53 -8.22
CA VAL A 149 -2.93 28.34 -7.43
C VAL A 149 -1.87 28.70 -6.40
N THR A 150 -1.01 29.68 -6.70
CA THR A 150 0.03 30.11 -5.76
C THR A 150 -0.57 30.85 -4.54
N VAL A 151 -1.64 31.63 -4.75
CA VAL A 151 -2.37 32.31 -3.66
C VAL A 151 -3.15 31.32 -2.79
N ASP A 152 -3.82 30.33 -3.41
CA ASP A 152 -4.58 29.28 -2.71
C ASP A 152 -3.70 28.33 -1.87
N ILE A 153 -2.39 28.26 -2.13
CA ILE A 153 -1.44 27.45 -1.35
C ILE A 153 -0.85 28.23 -0.16
N LEU A 154 -0.85 29.56 -0.23
CA LEU A 154 -0.27 30.45 0.79
C LEU A 154 -1.30 30.92 1.85
N LEU A 155 -2.59 30.72 1.61
CA LEU A 155 -3.70 31.00 2.53
C LEU A 155 -4.28 29.70 3.10
#